data_AF-A0A3F3GYX0-F1
#
_entry.id   AF-A0A3F3GYX0-F1
#
_cell.length_a   1.000
_cell.length_b   1.000
_cell.length_c   1.000
_cell.angle_alpha   90.00
_cell.angle_beta   90.00
_cell.angle_gamma   90.00
#
_symmetry.space_group_name_H-M   'P 1'
#
loop_
_entity.id
_entity.type
_entity.pdbx_description
1 polymer ?
#
loop_
_entity_poly.entity_id
_entity_poly.type
_entity_poly.pdbx_seq_one_letter_code
_entity_poly.pdbx_strand_id
1 'polypeptide(L)' 'MSKKNQSFGVSLVTKDDQIQVLVDDQPIGTIEQNQGSYTGVLGKQVVIATAQSTDEALQAILASFNLYH' A
#
# COMPACT_ATOMS: atom_id res chain seq x y z
N MET A 1 9.32 10.86 -26.75
CA MET A 1 9.32 10.22 -25.42
C MET A 1 7.88 10.16 -24.92
N SER A 2 7.25 9.00 -24.98
CA SER A 2 5.91 8.82 -24.40
C SER A 2 6.06 8.53 -22.91
N LYS A 3 5.78 9.53 -22.07
CA LYS A 3 5.58 9.31 -20.63
C LYS A 3 4.21 8.64 -20.50
N LYS A 4 4.19 7.31 -20.31
CA LYS A 4 3.00 6.62 -19.83
C LYS A 4 2.72 7.15 -18.43
N ASN A 5 1.87 8.18 -18.32
CA ASN A 5 1.20 8.48 -17.06
C ASN A 5 0.17 7.36 -16.86
N GLN A 6 0.62 6.23 -16.31
CA GLN A 6 -0.30 5.24 -15.75
C GLN A 6 -0.88 5.86 -14.48
N SER A 7 -2.04 6.48 -14.60
CA SER A 7 -2.88 6.78 -13.44
C SER A 7 -3.42 5.45 -12.95
N PHE A 8 -2.82 4.94 -11.87
CA PHE A 8 -3.32 3.76 -11.18
C PHE A 8 -4.47 4.18 -10.26
N GLY A 9 -5.60 3.48 -10.34
CA GLY A 9 -6.71 3.69 -9.42
C GLY A 9 -6.40 3.04 -8.08
N VAL A 10 -6.07 3.82 -7.05
CA VAL A 10 -5.82 3.30 -5.70
C VAL A 10 -7.12 3.31 -4.92
N SER A 11 -7.53 2.14 -4.44
CA SER A 11 -8.69 1.98 -3.56
C SER A 11 -8.25 1.39 -2.22
N LEU A 12 -8.82 1.90 -1.13
CA LEU A 12 -8.58 1.41 0.22
C LEU A 12 -9.85 0.77 0.76
N VAL A 13 -9.76 -0.49 1.16
CA VAL A 13 -10.90 -1.24 1.72
C VAL A 13 -10.55 -1.70 3.12
N THR A 14 -11.25 -1.17 4.12
CA THR A 14 -11.07 -1.59 5.51
C THR A 14 -11.80 -2.90 5.76
N LYS A 15 -11.08 -3.92 6.23
CA LYS A 15 -11.62 -5.24 6.57
C LYS A 15 -10.85 -5.83 7.76
N ASP A 16 -11.56 -6.31 8.77
CA ASP A 16 -10.98 -7.04 9.91
C ASP A 16 -9.83 -6.27 10.60
N ASP A 17 -10.01 -4.97 10.87
CA ASP A 17 -9.01 -4.05 11.43
C ASP A 17 -7.72 -3.85 10.60
N GLN A 18 -7.75 -4.26 9.34
CA GLN A 18 -6.70 -3.99 8.36
C GLN A 18 -7.25 -3.16 7.20
N ILE A 19 -6.39 -2.37 6.56
CA ILE A 19 -6.73 -1.62 5.36
C ILE A 19 -6.10 -2.33 4.17
N GLN A 20 -6.91 -2.95 3.32
CA GLN A 20 -6.47 -3.52 2.06
C GLN A 20 -6.22 -2.42 1.04
N VAL A 21 -5.06 -2.49 0.38
CA VAL A 21 -4.68 -1.59 -0.70
C VAL A 21 -4.90 -2.31 -2.02
N LEU A 22 -5.77 -1.73 -2.85
CA LEU A 22 -6.08 -2.21 -4.19
C LEU A 22 -5.56 -1.21 -5.22
N VAL A 23 -4.94 -1.73 -6.27
CA VAL A 23 -4.56 -0.98 -7.47
C VAL A 23 -5.32 -1.60 -8.64
N ASP A 24 -6.11 -0.79 -9.34
CA ASP A 24 -6.94 -1.24 -10.47
C ASP A 24 -7.81 -2.46 -10.10
N ASP A 25 -8.46 -2.37 -8.92
CA ASP A 25 -9.29 -3.43 -8.30
C ASP A 25 -8.53 -4.73 -7.94
N GLN A 26 -7.20 -4.76 -8.08
CA GLN A 26 -6.36 -5.87 -7.66
C GLN A 26 -5.76 -5.60 -6.27
N PRO A 27 -5.96 -6.49 -5.28
CA PRO A 27 -5.33 -6.34 -3.98
C PRO A 27 -3.82 -6.54 -4.12
N ILE A 28 -3.05 -5.49 -3.80
CA ILE A 28 -1.58 -5.52 -3.86
C ILE A 28 -0.95 -5.68 -2.47
N GLY A 29 -1.67 -5.25 -1.42
CA GLY A 29 -1.10 -5.21 -0.07
C GLY A 29 -2.12 -4.87 1.01
N THR A 30 -1.63 -4.81 2.23
CA THR A 30 -2.39 -4.47 3.43
C THR A 30 -1.63 -3.49 4.30
N ILE A 31 -2.36 -2.66 5.02
CA ILE A 31 -1.84 -1.79 6.07
C ILE A 31 -2.48 -2.26 7.38
N GLU A 32 -1.65 -2.66 8.32
CA GLU A 32 -2.05 -3.11 9.65
C GLU A 32 -1.74 -2.02 10.67
N GLN A 33 -2.67 -1.75 11.59
CA GLN A 33 -2.43 -0.81 12.69
C GLN A 33 -1.87 -1.56 13.90
N ASN A 34 -0.65 -1.19 14.31
CA ASN A 34 0.07 -1.81 15.42
C ASN A 34 0.40 -0.76 16.49
N GLN A 35 -0.34 -0.76 17.60
CA GLN A 35 -0.04 0.00 18.84
C GLN A 35 0.46 1.44 18.63
N GLY A 36 -0.21 2.21 17.76
CA GLY A 36 0.14 3.61 17.48
C GLY A 36 1.07 3.83 16.28
N SER A 37 1.40 2.76 15.56
CA SER A 37 2.11 2.77 14.29
C SER A 37 1.35 1.98 13.21
N TYR A 38 1.76 2.13 11.96
CA TYR A 38 1.19 1.39 10.83
C TYR A 38 2.26 0.53 10.15
N THR A 39 1.91 -0.70 9.83
CA THR A 39 2.77 -1.64 9.11
C THR A 39 2.21 -1.82 7.72
N GLY A 40 3.00 -1.52 6.69
CA GLY A 40 2.63 -1.72 5.29
C GLY A 40 3.24 -3.02 4.75
N VAL A 41 2.37 -3.88 4.21
CA VAL A 41 2.72 -5.17 3.63
C VAL A 41 2.32 -5.18 2.16
N LEU A 42 3.25 -5.48 1.27
CA LEU A 42 3.00 -5.71 -0.14
C LEU A 42 2.99 -7.23 -0.37
N GLY A 43 1.82 -7.81 -0.68
CA GLY A 43 1.63 -9.26 -0.78
C GLY A 43 1.97 -10.00 0.53
N LYS A 44 3.20 -10.52 0.61
CA LYS A 44 3.75 -11.19 1.82
C LYS A 44 4.98 -10.48 2.41
N GLN A 45 5.42 -9.40 1.78
CA GLN A 45 6.63 -8.68 2.15
C GLN A 45 6.27 -7.42 2.93
N VAL A 46 6.84 -7.28 4.13
CA VAL A 46 6.77 -6.01 4.87
C VAL A 46 7.65 -5.00 4.16
N VAL A 47 7.04 -3.93 3.64
CA VAL A 47 7.76 -2.84 2.96
C VAL A 47 8.04 -1.68 3.91
N ILE A 48 7.23 -1.56 4.97
CA ILE A 48 7.44 -0.61 6.07
C ILE A 48 6.90 -1.21 7.36
N ALA A 49 7.76 -1.32 8.37
CA ALA A 49 7.40 -1.91 9.65
C ALA A 49 6.69 -0.91 10.58
N THR A 50 7.11 0.36 10.54
CA THR A 50 6.69 1.41 11.46
C THR A 50 6.47 2.73 10.71
N ALA A 51 5.25 2.95 10.23
CA ALA A 51 4.80 4.21 9.67
C ALA A 51 4.04 5.02 10.73
N GLN A 52 4.16 6.34 10.68
CA GLN A 52 3.51 7.28 11.57
C GLN A 52 2.04 7.51 11.17
N SER A 53 1.69 7.22 9.92
CA SER A 53 0.34 7.33 9.39
C SER A 53 0.03 6.26 8.36
N THR A 54 -1.27 6.04 8.12
CA THR A 54 -1.75 5.19 7.03
C THR A 54 -1.22 5.65 5.68
N ASP A 55 -1.14 6.97 5.45
CA ASP A 55 -0.65 7.53 4.19
C ASP A 55 0.83 7.20 3.95
N GLU A 56 1.66 7.22 4.99
CA GLU A 56 3.07 6.83 4.89
C GLU A 56 3.20 5.35 4.57
N ALA A 57 2.39 4.50 5.22
CA ALA A 57 2.34 3.07 4.92
C ALA A 57 1.90 2.80 3.47
N LEU A 58 0.88 3.52 3.00
CA LEU A 58 0.38 3.44 1.64
C LEU A 58 1.44 3.87 0.61
N GLN A 59 2.12 5.00 0.84
CA GLN A 59 3.16 5.48 -0.06
C GLN A 59 4.31 4.47 -0.18
N ALA A 60 4.71 3.82 0.92
CA ALA A 60 5.73 2.78 0.88
C ALA A 60 5.28 1.54 0.07
N ILE A 61 4.01 1.13 0.22
CA ILE A 61 3.41 0.05 -0.58
C ILE A 61 3.40 0.40 -2.06
N LEU A 62 2.92 1.59 -2.42
CA LEU A 62 2.84 2.04 -3.82
C LEU A 62 4.23 2.26 -4.44
N ALA A 63 5.18 2.82 -3.68
CA ALA A 63 6.56 2.99 -4.13
C ALA A 63 7.21 1.63 -4.40
N SER A 64 7.00 0.66 -3.50
CA SER A 64 7.48 -0.71 -3.71
C SER A 64 6.81 -1.35 -4.92
N PHE A 65 5.50 -1.22 -5.07
CA PHE A 65 4.76 -1.73 -6.23
C PHE A 65 5.31 -1.17 -7.55
N ASN A 66 5.55 0.15 -7.64
CA ASN A 66 6.13 0.79 -8.81
C ASN A 66 7.57 0.38 -9.12
N LEU A 67 8.35 -0.08 -8.13
CA LEU A 67 9.71 -0.56 -8.35
C LEU A 67 9.76 -1.97 -8.94
N TYR A 68 8.71 -2.77 -8.71
CA TYR A 68 8.62 -4.17 -9.17
C TYR A 68 7.73 -4.33 -10.41
N HIS A 69 7.25 -3.23 -11.02
CA HIS A 69 6.32 -3.24 -12.14
C HIS A 69 6.80 -2.38 -13.32
#